data_AF-A0A3C1PZ06-F1
#
_entry.id   AF-A0A3C1PZ06-F1
#
_cell.length_a   1.000
_cell.length_b   1.000
_cell.length_c   1.000
_cell.angle_alpha   90.00
_cell.angle_beta   90.00
_cell.angle_gamma   90.00
#
_symmetry.space_group_name_H-M   'P 1'
#
loop_
_entity.id
_entity.type
_entity.pdbx_description
1 polymer ?
#
loop_
_entity_poly.entity_id
_entity_poly.type
_entity_poly.pdbx_seq_one_letter_code
_entity_poly.pdbx_strand_id
1 'polypeptide(L)'
;MSQNLINLPSDCQIIGRGLFCSCYLHPEDNSICIKLPTTHKKARKRQKADEAYYRKLHQNKADLTYISDYLGSCQTTLGSGQLYQYIKDSNGQTSKTLNHYLSNYSKTTEELCTHLAKLGRYLLEN
;
A
#
# COMPACT_ATOMS: atom_id res chain seq x y z
N MET A 1 11.85 14.40 18.48
CA MET A 1 11.88 14.83 17.07
C MET A 1 10.46 15.23 16.70
N SER A 2 10.25 16.47 16.29
CA SER A 2 8.96 16.94 15.79
C SER A 2 8.59 16.09 14.56
N GLN A 3 7.53 15.28 14.66
CA GLN A 3 6.95 14.69 13.46
C GLN A 3 6.41 15.86 12.62
N ASN A 4 7.04 16.13 11.48
CA ASN A 4 6.54 17.14 10.55
C ASN A 4 5.12 16.73 10.14
N LEU A 5 4.17 17.66 10.30
CA LEU A 5 2.78 17.46 9.90
C LEU A 5 2.69 17.48 8.37
N ILE A 6 2.27 16.38 7.77
CA ILE A 6 2.09 16.29 6.31
C ILE A 6 0.78 16.98 5.94
N ASN A 7 0.84 18.00 5.10
CA ASN A 7 -0.36 18.63 4.58
C ASN A 7 -0.97 17.78 3.45
N LEU A 8 -2.17 17.25 3.69
CA LEU A 8 -3.00 16.61 2.67
C LEU A 8 -4.12 17.57 2.26
N PRO A 9 -3.90 18.40 1.22
CA PRO A 9 -4.90 19.34 0.76
C PRO A 9 -6.10 18.61 0.10
N SER A 10 -7.20 19.33 -0.11
CA SER A 10 -8.45 18.75 -0.63
C SER A 10 -8.32 18.18 -2.05
N ASP A 11 -7.33 18.62 -2.81
CA ASP A 11 -6.97 18.15 -4.15
C ASP A 11 -5.89 17.07 -4.16
N CYS A 12 -5.43 16.62 -2.98
CA CYS A 12 -4.45 15.54 -2.88
C CYS A 12 -4.96 14.29 -3.61
N GLN A 13 -4.07 13.69 -4.41
CA GLN A 13 -4.41 12.56 -5.25
C GLN A 13 -4.75 11.33 -4.40
N ILE A 14 -6.04 10.99 -4.37
CA ILE A 14 -6.52 9.74 -3.82
C ILE A 14 -6.25 8.63 -4.85
N ILE A 15 -5.34 7.73 -4.49
CA ILE A 15 -4.92 6.62 -5.35
C ILE A 15 -5.73 5.34 -5.08
N GLY A 16 -6.50 5.30 -3.98
CA GLY A 16 -7.39 4.18 -3.68
C GLY A 16 -8.31 4.46 -2.50
N ARG A 17 -9.53 3.90 -2.55
CA ARG A 17 -10.48 3.92 -1.43
C ARG A 17 -10.96 2.51 -1.15
N GLY A 18 -10.96 2.14 0.12
CA GLY A 18 -11.49 0.87 0.60
C GLY A 18 -12.32 1.05 1.86
N LEU A 19 -12.89 -0.05 2.36
CA LEU A 19 -13.74 -0.03 3.54
C LEU A 19 -13.03 0.50 4.79
N PHE A 20 -11.76 0.13 4.98
CA PHE A 20 -11.01 0.43 6.20
C PHE A 20 -10.01 1.57 6.06
N CYS A 21 -9.56 1.90 4.86
CA CYS A 21 -8.65 3.01 4.64
C CYS A 21 -8.87 3.71 3.31
N SER A 22 -8.47 4.98 3.25
CA SER A 22 -8.23 5.73 2.02
C SER A 22 -6.72 5.90 1.84
N CYS A 23 -6.24 5.73 0.61
CA CYS A 23 -4.85 5.82 0.23
C CYS A 23 -4.63 7.11 -0.59
N TYR A 24 -3.66 7.90 -0.16
CA TYR A 24 -3.26 9.16 -0.78
C TYR A 24 -1.83 9.04 -1.28
N LEU A 25 -1.50 9.67 -2.41
CA LEU A 25 -0.09 9.85 -2.79
C LEU A 25 0.56 10.87 -1.83
N HIS A 26 1.80 10.63 -1.42
CA HIS A 26 2.51 11.62 -0.61
C HIS A 26 2.77 12.88 -1.45
N PRO A 27 2.47 14.10 -0.96
CA PRO A 27 2.48 15.33 -1.76
C PRO A 27 3.87 15.72 -2.26
N GLU A 28 4.91 15.33 -1.54
CA GLU A 28 6.31 15.69 -1.84
C GLU A 28 7.15 14.50 -2.32
N ASP A 29 6.64 13.27 -2.20
CA ASP A 29 7.40 12.06 -2.51
C ASP A 29 6.53 11.05 -3.27
N ASN A 30 6.72 10.99 -4.59
CA ASN A 30 5.93 10.11 -5.45
C ASN A 30 6.29 8.61 -5.32
N SER A 31 7.21 8.23 -4.43
CA SER A 31 7.53 6.84 -4.09
C SER A 31 6.80 6.34 -2.85
N ILE A 32 6.06 7.23 -2.17
CA ILE A 32 5.37 6.95 -0.90
C ILE A 32 3.88 7.22 -1.05
N CYS A 33 3.07 6.37 -0.43
CA CYS A 33 1.66 6.63 -0.21
C CYS A 33 1.31 6.65 1.28
N ILE A 34 0.24 7.38 1.61
CA ILE A 34 -0.27 7.53 2.97
C ILE A 34 -1.61 6.81 3.05
N LYS A 35 -1.72 5.84 3.96
CA LYS A 35 -2.98 5.17 4.28
C LYS A 35 -3.58 5.80 5.53
N LEU A 36 -4.78 6.37 5.39
CA LEU A 36 -5.57 6.92 6.48
C LEU A 36 -6.75 6.00 6.80
N PRO A 37 -7.01 5.66 8.07
CA PRO A 37 -8.18 4.87 8.44
C PRO A 37 -9.47 5.64 8.10
N THR A 38 -10.49 4.93 7.61
CA THR A 38 -11.83 5.51 7.44
C THR A 38 -12.52 5.68 8.81
N THR A 39 -13.71 6.29 8.80
CA THR A 39 -14.60 6.38 9.97
C THR A 39 -15.18 5.03 10.40
N HIS A 40 -14.94 3.95 9.65
CA HIS A 40 -15.45 2.63 9.98
C HIS A 40 -14.89 2.15 11.34
N LYS A 41 -15.76 1.65 12.23
CA LYS A 41 -15.39 1.26 13.61
C LYS A 41 -14.21 0.27 13.75
N LYS A 42 -13.99 -0.55 12.72
CA LYS A 42 -12.86 -1.52 12.66
C LYS A 42 -11.58 -0.97 12.00
N ALA A 43 -11.62 0.21 11.37
CA ALA A 43 -10.50 0.75 10.58
C ALA A 43 -9.22 0.87 11.41
N ARG A 44 -9.29 1.54 12.57
CA ARG A 44 -8.13 1.72 13.46
C ARG A 44 -7.61 0.39 14.02
N LYS A 45 -8.50 -0.57 14.31
CA LYS A 45 -8.09 -1.92 14.73
C LYS A 45 -7.30 -2.62 13.62
N ARG A 46 -7.74 -2.51 12.37
CA ARG A 46 -7.04 -3.10 11.22
C ARG A 46 -5.69 -2.44 10.97
N GLN A 47 -5.63 -1.10 11.01
CA GLN A 47 -4.39 -0.34 10.91
C GLN A 47 -3.35 -0.81 11.94
N LYS A 48 -3.72 -0.94 13.22
CA LYS A 48 -2.82 -1.42 14.27
C LYS A 48 -2.36 -2.86 14.06
N ALA A 49 -3.23 -3.72 13.52
CA ALA A 49 -2.88 -5.10 13.19
C ALA A 49 -1.87 -5.16 12.03
N ASP A 50 -2.07 -4.34 11.01
CA ASP A 50 -1.15 -4.22 9.87
C ASP A 50 0.22 -3.68 10.36
N GLU A 51 0.24 -2.64 11.19
CA GLU A 51 1.48 -2.10 11.79
C GLU A 51 2.24 -3.17 12.60
N ALA A 52 1.54 -3.92 13.45
CA ALA A 52 2.16 -4.99 14.23
C ALA A 52 2.73 -6.11 13.34
N TYR A 53 2.04 -6.43 12.23
CA TYR A 53 2.51 -7.43 11.27
C TYR A 53 3.78 -6.97 10.55
N TYR A 54 3.81 -5.75 10.01
CA TYR A 54 5.02 -5.23 9.36
C TYR A 54 6.20 -5.10 10.33
N ARG A 55 5.95 -4.70 11.58
CA ARG A 55 7.01 -4.68 12.60
C ARG A 55 7.65 -6.06 12.79
N LYS A 56 6.84 -7.12 12.78
CA LYS A 56 7.35 -8.50 12.83
C LYS A 56 8.17 -8.84 11.58
N LEU A 57 7.70 -8.47 10.39
CA LEU A 57 8.42 -8.71 9.14
C LEU A 57 9.79 -8.00 9.14
N HIS A 58 9.84 -6.73 9.56
CA HIS A 58 11.09 -5.98 9.68
C HIS A 58 12.05 -6.58 10.70
N GLN A 59 11.55 -6.98 11.87
CA GLN A 59 12.36 -7.66 12.90
C GLN A 59 12.98 -8.96 12.38
N ASN A 60 12.23 -9.71 11.58
CA ASN A 60 12.68 -10.95 10.97
C ASN A 60 13.55 -10.73 9.72
N LYS A 61 13.74 -9.48 9.28
CA LYS A 61 14.39 -9.15 8.00
C LYS A 61 13.78 -9.93 6.83
N ALA A 62 12.45 -10.09 6.85
CA ALA A 62 11.73 -10.79 5.80
C ALA A 62 11.98 -10.12 4.44
N ASP A 63 12.04 -10.91 3.38
CA ASP A 63 12.08 -10.37 2.02
C ASP A 63 10.74 -9.68 1.74
N LEU A 64 10.77 -8.41 1.34
CA LEU A 64 9.58 -7.60 1.01
C LEU A 64 9.47 -7.33 -0.50
N THR A 65 10.26 -8.00 -1.34
CA THR A 65 10.35 -7.73 -2.79
C THR A 65 9.01 -7.73 -3.52
N TYR A 66 8.01 -8.53 -3.08
CA TYR A 66 6.68 -8.57 -3.70
C TYR A 66 5.53 -8.03 -2.84
N ILE A 67 5.83 -7.35 -1.73
CA ILE A 67 4.82 -6.68 -0.90
C ILE A 67 5.23 -5.23 -0.62
N SER A 68 4.25 -4.33 -0.68
CA SER A 68 4.46 -2.90 -0.40
C SER A 68 4.95 -2.70 1.02
N ASP A 69 6.17 -2.21 1.19
CA ASP A 69 6.77 -2.04 2.51
C ASP A 69 6.08 -0.93 3.33
N TYR A 70 6.04 -1.12 4.64
CA TYR A 70 5.63 -0.12 5.62
C TYR A 70 6.83 0.75 6.03
N LEU A 71 6.67 2.07 5.90
CA LEU A 71 7.76 3.03 6.12
C LEU A 71 7.65 3.80 7.44
N GLY A 72 6.53 3.65 8.16
CA GLY A 72 6.33 4.26 9.47
C GLY A 72 5.01 5.01 9.63
N SER A 73 4.77 5.49 10.84
CA SER A 73 3.60 6.32 11.18
C SER A 73 3.85 7.78 10.80
N CYS A 74 2.79 8.51 10.41
CA CYS A 74 2.84 9.94 10.17
C CYS A 74 1.63 10.67 10.77
N GLN A 75 1.77 11.97 11.00
CA GLN A 75 0.63 12.87 11.24
C GLN A 75 0.34 13.66 9.98
N THR A 76 -0.95 13.80 9.67
CA THR A 76 -1.42 14.58 8.53
C THR A 76 -2.48 15.57 8.96
N THR A 77 -2.80 16.56 8.12
CA THR A 77 -3.92 17.48 8.34
C THR A 77 -5.29 16.78 8.38
N LEU A 78 -5.39 15.53 7.91
CA LEU A 78 -6.58 14.68 7.97
C LEU A 78 -6.53 13.66 9.13
N GLY A 79 -5.49 13.71 9.95
CA GLY A 79 -5.27 12.83 11.11
C GLY A 79 -4.09 11.87 10.95
N SER A 80 -3.97 10.93 11.89
CA SER A 80 -2.87 9.96 11.94
C SER A 80 -2.96 8.91 10.83
N GLY A 81 -1.87 8.75 10.07
CA GLY A 81 -1.75 7.84 8.94
C GLY A 81 -0.53 6.94 9.02
N GLN A 82 -0.34 6.13 7.98
CA GLN A 82 0.76 5.18 7.83
C GLN A 82 1.37 5.33 6.44
N LEU A 83 2.70 5.43 6.38
CA LEU A 83 3.48 5.52 5.15
C LEU A 83 3.75 4.12 4.61
N TYR A 84 3.56 3.95 3.30
CA TYR A 84 3.87 2.72 2.59
C TYR A 84 4.55 3.02 1.26
N GLN A 85 5.36 2.08 0.78
CA GLN A 85 5.90 2.12 -0.58
C GLN A 85 4.76 2.19 -1.61
N TYR A 86 4.82 3.18 -2.49
CA TYR A 86 3.87 3.32 -3.59
C TYR A 86 4.29 2.51 -4.81
N ILE A 87 3.41 1.63 -5.29
CA ILE A 87 3.69 0.68 -6.36
C ILE A 87 3.35 1.30 -7.72
N LYS A 88 4.37 1.33 -8.58
CA LYS A 88 4.33 1.89 -9.93
C LYS A 88 4.88 0.89 -10.93
N ASP A 89 4.37 0.95 -12.15
CA ASP A 89 4.91 0.21 -13.28
C ASP A 89 6.24 0.83 -13.73
N SER A 90 6.99 0.12 -14.58
CA SER A 90 8.30 0.57 -15.09
C SER A 90 8.25 1.91 -15.85
N ASN A 91 7.07 2.30 -16.33
CA ASN A 91 6.82 3.59 -16.98
C ASN A 91 6.47 4.72 -15.98
N GLY A 92 6.51 4.45 -14.67
CA GLY A 92 6.22 5.43 -13.61
C GLY A 92 4.72 5.64 -13.33
N GLN A 93 3.82 4.96 -14.03
CA GLN A 93 2.38 5.05 -13.77
C GLN A 93 1.98 4.16 -12.58
N THR A 94 0.86 4.49 -11.94
CA THR A 94 0.26 3.65 -10.89
C THR A 94 -0.01 2.25 -11.43
N SER A 95 0.54 1.23 -10.76
CA SER A 95 0.27 -0.16 -11.13
C SER A 95 -1.22 -0.47 -10.99
N LYS A 96 -1.78 -1.12 -12.02
CA LYS A 96 -3.18 -1.56 -12.01
C LYS A 96 -3.36 -2.77 -11.11
N THR A 97 -4.57 -2.93 -10.57
CA THR A 97 -4.92 -4.10 -9.76
C THR A 97 -4.98 -5.36 -10.62
N LEU A 98 -4.79 -6.53 -10.02
CA LEU A 98 -5.02 -7.81 -10.72
C LEU A 98 -6.43 -7.86 -11.33
N ASN A 99 -7.44 -7.36 -10.61
CA ASN A 99 -8.82 -7.33 -11.10
C ASN A 99 -8.99 -6.48 -12.37
N HIS A 100 -8.25 -5.38 -12.52
CA HIS A 100 -8.24 -4.60 -13.75
C HIS A 100 -7.79 -5.47 -14.92
N TYR A 101 -6.70 -6.21 -14.78
CA TYR A 101 -6.20 -7.09 -15.84
C TYR A 101 -7.19 -8.21 -16.15
N LEU A 102 -7.75 -8.87 -15.13
CA LEU A 102 -8.73 -9.94 -15.33
C LEU A 102 -10.04 -9.46 -15.97
N SER A 103 -10.42 -8.19 -15.77
CA SER A 103 -11.66 -7.63 -16.32
C SER A 103 -11.50 -7.08 -17.74
N ASN A 104 -10.31 -6.58 -18.09
CA ASN A 104 -10.09 -5.89 -19.37
C ASN A 104 -9.38 -6.78 -20.42
N TYR A 105 -8.81 -7.91 -20.00
CA TYR A 105 -8.12 -8.83 -20.90
C TYR A 105 -8.83 -10.18 -20.84
N SER A 106 -9.49 -10.54 -21.94
CA SER A 106 -10.36 -11.72 -22.04
C SER A 106 -9.61 -13.05 -22.05
N LYS A 107 -8.29 -13.03 -22.22
CA LYS A 107 -7.44 -14.22 -22.20
C LYS A 107 -6.41 -14.10 -21.09
N THR A 108 -6.51 -14.98 -20.09
CA THR A 108 -5.43 -15.23 -19.16
C THR A 108 -4.23 -15.75 -19.96
N THR A 109 -3.09 -15.05 -19.86
CA THR A 109 -1.86 -15.46 -20.51
C THR A 109 -1.08 -16.42 -19.64
N GLU A 110 -0.26 -17.27 -20.26
CA GLU A 110 0.69 -18.13 -19.54
C GLU A 110 1.61 -17.30 -18.63
N GLU A 111 2.04 -16.13 -19.12
CA GLU A 111 2.85 -15.16 -18.37
C GLU A 111 2.18 -14.73 -17.05
N LEU A 112 0.89 -14.39 -17.06
CA LEU A 112 0.17 -14.03 -15.83
C LEU A 112 0.14 -15.20 -14.84
N CYS A 113 -0.12 -16.41 -15.32
CA CYS A 113 -0.08 -17.62 -14.49
C CYS A 113 1.31 -17.85 -13.88
N THR A 114 2.39 -17.66 -14.66
CA THR A 114 3.77 -17.78 -14.18
C THR A 114 4.07 -16.75 -13.09
N HIS A 115 3.67 -15.49 -13.27
CA HIS A 115 3.86 -14.45 -12.24
C HIS A 115 3.06 -14.72 -10.98
N LEU A 116 1.80 -15.16 -11.09
CA LEU A 116 0.98 -15.52 -9.93
C LEU A 116 1.56 -16.73 -9.18
N ALA A 117 2.08 -17.73 -9.90
CA ALA A 117 2.74 -18.88 -9.28
C ALA A 117 4.04 -18.47 -8.56
N LYS A 118 4.81 -17.53 -9.13
CA LYS A 118 5.99 -16.96 -8.47
C LYS A 118 5.62 -16.19 -7.20
N LEU A 119 4.61 -15.33 -7.26
CA LEU A 119 4.09 -14.61 -6.10
C LEU A 119 3.59 -15.58 -5.03
N GLY A 120 2.86 -16.62 -5.42
CA GLY A 120 2.36 -17.65 -4.49
C GLY A 120 3.47 -18.37 -3.74
N ARG A 121 4.55 -18.78 -4.43
CA ARG A 121 5.73 -19.39 -3.78
C ARG A 121 6.39 -18.43 -2.80
N TYR A 122 6.63 -17.19 -3.23
CA TYR A 122 7.19 -16.16 -2.37
C TYR A 122 6.40 -15.96 -1.07
N LEU A 123 5.06 -15.91 -1.16
CA LEU A 123 4.19 -15.72 0.02
C LEU A 123 4.12 -16.92 0.96
N LEU A 124 4.49 -18.12 0.50
CA LEU A 124 4.51 -19.34 1.31
C LEU A 124 5.88 -19.58 1.95
N GLU A 125 6.95 -19.09 1.32
CA GLU A 125 8.34 -19.30 1.72
C GLU A 125 8.89 -18.18 2.64
N ASN A 126 8.23 -17.01 2.68
CA ASN A 126 8.63 -15.83 3.47
C ASN A 126 7.57 -15.46 4.51
#